data_AF-A0A1V1TVK8-F1
#
_entry.id   AF-A0A1V1TVK8-F1
#
_cell.length_a   1.000
_cell.length_b   1.000
_cell.length_c   1.000
_cell.angle_alpha   90.00
_cell.angle_beta   90.00
_cell.angle_gamma   90.00
#
_symmetry.space_group_name_H-M   'P 1'
#
loop_
_entity.id
_entity.type
_entity.pdbx_description
1 polymer ?
#
loop_
_entity_poly.entity_id
_entity_poly.type
_entity_poly.pdbx_seq_one_letter_code
_entity_poly.pdbx_strand_id
1 'polypeptide(L)'
;MANDADDSLTLSADALAALTEFYAERDAQTEKLEMLKARVGSDDPRGEDAGEKAREAGDGSAAPELSIHTFTEDWNESQFWYSDETANLLANQLLDGTSDDSVVAVVSTPSVFVALRKITAATGYTGPKPKTYLLEHDYRFAVFPEFVFYDFASPFKLPAYLKGAVDRMICDPPFLSDDCQTKMAMTLRWLAHTPTPKTTTTTPPPRVLICTGERMSALVNRLYAPLGVRTTTYEPVHSGLKNEFCCYANFECAAWRWKAEPSGEIRA
;
A
#
# COMPACT_ATOMS: atom_id res chain seq x y z
N MET A 1 -7.57 -66.04 2.47
CA MET A 1 -6.13 -65.75 2.59
C MET A 1 -5.84 -64.64 1.59
N ALA A 2 -6.24 -63.41 1.89
CA ALA A 2 -5.49 -62.40 2.66
C ALA A 2 -4.24 -61.89 1.91
N ASN A 3 -4.35 -60.70 1.30
CA ASN A 3 -3.53 -59.53 1.67
C ASN A 3 -4.01 -58.32 0.85
N ASP A 4 -4.97 -57.59 1.39
CA ASP A 4 -5.09 -56.16 1.12
C ASP A 4 -3.90 -55.50 1.82
N ALA A 5 -2.84 -55.22 1.07
CA ALA A 5 -1.78 -54.33 1.53
C ALA A 5 -2.36 -52.91 1.48
N ASP A 6 -2.93 -52.51 2.62
CA ASP A 6 -3.10 -51.11 3.00
C ASP A 6 -1.69 -50.49 3.08
N ASP A 7 -1.17 -50.06 1.93
CA ASP A 7 0.02 -49.22 1.83
C ASP A 7 -0.36 -47.87 2.47
N SER A 8 -0.21 -47.81 3.79
CA SER A 8 -0.33 -46.57 4.55
C SER A 8 0.68 -45.58 3.97
N LEU A 9 0.19 -44.59 3.22
CA LEU A 9 0.98 -43.49 2.69
C LEU A 9 1.57 -42.68 3.86
N THR A 10 2.76 -43.06 4.31
CA THR A 10 3.51 -42.34 5.35
C THR A 10 4.47 -41.36 4.71
N LEU A 11 4.50 -40.12 5.19
CA LEU A 11 5.45 -39.10 4.76
C LEU A 11 6.90 -39.55 5.05
N SER A 12 7.83 -39.21 4.15
CA SER A 12 9.27 -39.44 4.39
C SER A 12 9.76 -38.59 5.57
N ALA A 13 10.86 -38.99 6.20
CA ALA A 13 11.48 -38.21 7.27
C ALA A 13 11.79 -36.77 6.83
N ASP A 14 12.26 -36.60 5.59
CA ASP A 14 12.54 -35.29 5.00
C ASP A 14 11.26 -34.46 4.82
N ALA A 15 10.16 -35.09 4.40
CA ALA A 15 8.87 -34.42 4.25
C ALA A 15 8.28 -34.00 5.62
N LEU A 16 8.45 -34.80 6.66
CA LEU A 16 8.06 -34.46 8.03
C LEU A 16 8.92 -33.33 8.61
N ALA A 17 10.22 -33.32 8.34
CA ALA A 17 11.12 -32.25 8.75
C ALA A 17 10.74 -30.92 8.09
N ALA A 18 10.54 -30.91 6.77
CA ALA A 18 10.10 -29.74 6.03
C ALA A 18 8.73 -29.22 6.50
N LEU A 19 7.79 -30.12 6.81
CA LEU A 19 6.48 -29.75 7.35
C LEU A 19 6.59 -29.13 8.76
N THR A 20 7.50 -29.66 9.59
CA THR A 20 7.75 -29.13 10.94
C THR A 20 8.36 -27.73 10.87
N GLU A 21 9.35 -27.52 10.00
CA GLU A 21 9.96 -26.22 9.75
C GLU A 21 8.92 -25.21 9.25
N PHE A 22 8.08 -25.60 8.29
CA PHE A 22 6.98 -24.77 7.79
C PHE A 22 6.01 -24.33 8.88
N TYR A 23 5.59 -25.24 9.77
CA TYR A 23 4.72 -24.89 10.89
C TYR A 23 5.40 -23.94 11.88
N ALA A 24 6.69 -24.16 12.17
CA ALA A 24 7.45 -23.28 13.05
C ALA A 24 7.58 -21.85 12.49
N GLU A 25 7.85 -21.71 11.19
CA GLU A 25 7.90 -20.42 10.50
C GLU A 25 6.55 -19.70 10.54
N ARG A 26 5.45 -20.43 10.27
CA ARG A 26 4.08 -19.89 10.33
C ARG A 26 3.73 -19.40 11.73
N ASP A 27 4.06 -20.19 12.76
CA ASP A 27 3.75 -19.84 14.14
C ASP A 27 4.55 -18.60 14.58
N ALA A 28 5.84 -18.52 14.20
CA ALA A 28 6.67 -17.33 14.44
C ALA A 28 6.16 -16.07 13.71
N GLN A 29 5.64 -16.22 12.48
CA GLN A 29 5.00 -15.10 11.76
C GLN A 29 3.72 -14.63 12.47
N THR A 30 2.90 -15.58 12.95
CA THR A 30 1.66 -15.28 13.68
C THR A 30 1.97 -14.53 14.97
N GLU A 31 2.99 -14.96 15.72
CA GLU A 31 3.44 -14.28 16.93
C GLU A 31 3.91 -12.84 16.64
N LYS A 32 4.71 -12.63 15.58
CA LYS A 32 5.14 -11.29 15.17
C LYS A 32 3.97 -10.37 14.82
N LEU A 33 2.93 -10.88 14.15
CA LEU A 33 1.74 -10.11 13.81
C LEU A 33 0.91 -9.75 15.04
N GLU A 34 0.76 -10.66 16.00
CA GLU A 34 0.08 -10.37 17.28
C GLU A 34 0.86 -9.35 18.12
N MET A 35 2.19 -9.45 18.17
CA MET A 35 3.04 -8.43 18.81
C MET A 35 2.89 -7.06 18.13
N LEU A 36 2.85 -7.04 16.79
CA LEU A 36 2.63 -5.81 16.04
C LEU A 36 1.26 -5.21 16.37
N LYS A 37 0.20 -6.03 16.35
CA LYS A 37 -1.16 -5.62 16.69
C LYS A 37 -1.26 -5.04 18.10
N ALA A 38 -0.60 -5.65 19.08
CA ALA A 38 -0.54 -5.14 20.45
C ALA A 38 0.10 -3.74 20.52
N ARG A 39 1.22 -3.52 19.83
CA ARG A 39 1.86 -2.20 19.75
C ARG A 39 0.98 -1.17 19.04
N VAL A 40 0.39 -1.54 17.92
CA VAL A 40 -0.48 -0.65 17.16
C VAL A 40 -1.72 -0.24 17.97
N GLY A 41 -2.27 -1.15 18.78
CA GLY A 41 -3.37 -0.85 19.69
C GLY A 41 -2.99 0.08 20.84
N SER A 42 -1.73 0.08 21.29
CA SER A 42 -1.26 1.02 22.34
C SER A 42 -0.97 2.43 21.83
N ASP A 43 -0.83 2.62 20.52
CA ASP A 43 -0.58 3.93 19.88
C ASP A 43 -1.88 4.71 19.53
N ASP A 44 -3.07 4.27 19.99
CA ASP A 44 -4.34 5.00 19.78
C ASP A 44 -4.35 6.35 20.53
N PRO A 45 -4.47 7.50 19.82
CA PRO A 45 -4.36 8.83 20.40
C PRO A 45 -5.50 9.25 21.34
N ARG A 46 -6.52 8.38 21.58
CA ARG A 46 -7.57 8.66 22.57
C ARG A 46 -7.13 8.45 24.03
N GLY A 47 -5.90 8.01 24.27
CA GLY A 47 -5.32 7.84 25.60
C GLY A 47 -4.00 8.59 25.75
N GLU A 48 -4.04 9.93 25.81
CA GLU A 48 -2.85 10.79 25.94
C GLU A 48 -2.00 10.53 27.21
N ASP A 49 -2.45 9.67 28.14
CA ASP A 49 -1.75 9.35 29.40
C ASP A 49 -0.97 8.02 29.40
N ALA A 50 -1.04 7.20 28.34
CA ALA A 50 -0.45 5.86 28.33
C ALA A 50 0.91 5.75 27.60
N GLY A 51 1.20 6.67 26.67
CA GLY A 51 2.40 6.63 25.83
C GLY A 51 3.72 6.89 26.56
N GLU A 52 3.67 7.54 27.72
CA GLU A 52 4.87 7.87 28.50
C GLU A 52 5.28 6.69 29.43
N LYS A 53 4.31 5.94 29.96
CA LYS A 53 4.59 4.79 30.85
C LYS A 53 5.12 3.55 30.14
N ALA A 54 4.84 3.37 28.84
CA ALA A 54 5.38 2.25 28.07
C ALA A 54 6.86 2.45 27.69
N ARG A 55 7.39 3.68 27.76
CA ARG A 55 8.76 4.01 27.34
C ARG A 55 9.78 3.92 28.48
N GLU A 56 9.35 3.92 29.73
CA GLU A 56 10.23 3.80 30.91
C GLU A 56 10.35 2.37 31.46
N ALA A 57 9.54 1.43 31.00
CA ALA A 57 9.67 0.02 31.37
C ALA A 57 10.64 -0.68 30.39
N GLY A 58 11.94 -0.52 30.64
CA GLY A 58 12.96 -1.35 30.03
C GLY A 58 12.80 -2.81 30.43
N ASP A 59 12.41 -3.65 29.47
CA ASP A 59 12.79 -5.05 29.40
C ASP A 59 13.30 -5.33 27.98
N GLY A 60 14.41 -6.03 27.88
CA GLY A 60 15.20 -6.25 26.67
C GLY A 60 14.57 -7.18 25.63
N SER A 61 13.25 -7.26 25.54
CA SER A 61 12.56 -7.80 24.36
C SER A 61 12.24 -6.63 23.42
N ALA A 62 13.14 -6.36 22.47
CA ALA A 62 12.88 -5.38 21.42
C ALA A 62 11.58 -5.75 20.71
N ALA A 63 10.51 -4.99 20.94
CA ALA A 63 9.28 -5.14 20.18
C ALA A 63 9.63 -5.02 18.69
N PRO A 64 9.11 -5.90 17.82
CA PRO A 64 9.54 -5.97 16.43
C PRO A 64 9.37 -4.60 15.77
N GLU A 65 10.44 -4.08 15.16
CA GLU A 65 10.37 -2.85 14.38
C GLU A 65 9.23 -2.97 13.36
N LEU A 66 8.41 -1.92 13.20
CA LEU A 66 7.41 -1.92 12.12
C LEU A 66 8.16 -2.19 10.83
N SER A 67 7.76 -3.15 10.00
CA SER A 67 8.43 -3.40 8.73
C SER A 67 7.45 -4.04 7.77
N ILE A 68 7.54 -3.71 6.48
CA ILE A 68 6.72 -4.37 5.47
C ILE A 68 7.09 -5.86 5.37
N HIS A 69 8.36 -6.20 5.64
CA HIS A 69 8.86 -7.57 5.67
C HIS A 69 8.34 -8.41 6.86
N THR A 70 7.61 -7.80 7.81
CA THR A 70 6.82 -8.55 8.79
C THR A 70 5.65 -9.28 8.11
N PHE A 71 5.21 -8.81 6.95
CA PHE A 71 4.17 -9.42 6.13
C PHE A 71 4.83 -10.20 4.98
N THR A 72 4.55 -11.49 4.90
CA THR A 72 5.09 -12.37 3.84
C THR A 72 4.39 -12.09 2.51
N GLU A 73 5.12 -11.95 1.41
CA GLU A 73 4.51 -11.78 0.08
C GLU A 73 3.65 -13.00 -0.29
N ASP A 74 2.44 -12.76 -0.82
CA ASP A 74 1.62 -13.78 -1.46
C ASP A 74 1.56 -13.57 -2.98
N TRP A 75 2.16 -14.51 -3.71
CA TRP A 75 2.20 -14.50 -5.18
C TRP A 75 0.81 -14.67 -5.81
N ASN A 76 -0.13 -15.35 -5.13
CA ASN A 76 -1.50 -15.50 -5.63
C ASN A 76 -2.27 -14.18 -5.58
N GLU A 77 -1.93 -13.33 -4.61
CA GLU A 77 -2.45 -11.97 -4.47
C GLU A 77 -1.62 -10.93 -5.24
N SER A 78 -0.60 -11.39 -5.99
CA SER A 78 0.32 -10.55 -6.78
C SER A 78 1.03 -9.48 -5.92
N GLN A 79 1.42 -9.87 -4.70
CA GLN A 79 2.10 -8.98 -3.77
C GLN A 79 3.61 -8.95 -4.00
N PHE A 80 4.13 -7.76 -4.27
CA PHE A 80 5.56 -7.50 -4.38
C PHE A 80 5.90 -6.23 -3.61
N TRP A 81 6.78 -6.31 -2.63
CA TRP A 81 7.12 -5.17 -1.80
C TRP A 81 8.09 -4.24 -2.51
N TYR A 82 7.85 -2.94 -2.42
CA TYR A 82 8.86 -1.96 -2.84
C TYR A 82 10.13 -2.07 -1.99
N SER A 83 11.24 -1.65 -2.57
CA SER A 83 12.44 -1.33 -1.79
C SER A 83 12.12 -0.23 -0.78
N ASP A 84 12.85 -0.19 0.33
CA ASP A 84 12.70 0.88 1.33
C ASP A 84 12.87 2.26 0.70
N GLU A 85 13.80 2.41 -0.24
CA GLU A 85 14.08 3.68 -0.91
C GLU A 85 12.87 4.16 -1.72
N THR A 86 12.25 3.28 -2.50
CA THR A 86 11.03 3.57 -3.26
C THR A 86 9.84 3.84 -2.33
N ALA A 87 9.63 3.01 -1.31
CA ALA A 87 8.52 3.17 -0.39
C ALA A 87 8.60 4.50 0.37
N ASN A 88 9.79 4.86 0.87
CA ASN A 88 10.03 6.14 1.57
C ASN A 88 9.86 7.33 0.62
N LEU A 89 10.37 7.25 -0.61
CA LEU A 89 10.23 8.32 -1.58
C LEU A 89 8.76 8.60 -1.87
N LEU A 90 7.98 7.57 -2.20
CA LEU A 90 6.54 7.70 -2.51
C LEU A 90 5.74 8.18 -1.29
N ALA A 91 6.05 7.69 -0.09
CA ALA A 91 5.41 8.13 1.15
C ALA A 91 5.65 9.62 1.43
N ASN A 92 6.88 10.12 1.24
CA ASN A 92 7.17 11.55 1.38
C ASN A 92 6.40 12.40 0.35
N GLN A 93 6.21 11.89 -0.87
CA GLN A 93 5.43 12.60 -1.89
C GLN A 93 3.93 12.62 -1.60
N LEU A 94 3.41 11.64 -0.83
CA LEU A 94 2.04 11.70 -0.29
C LEU A 94 1.90 12.73 0.83
N LEU A 95 2.93 12.92 1.66
CA LEU A 95 2.93 13.92 2.73
C LEU A 95 3.21 15.35 2.23
N ASP A 96 3.87 15.51 1.09
CA ASP A 96 4.23 16.82 0.54
C ASP A 96 3.01 17.73 0.33
N GLY A 97 3.09 18.93 0.91
CA GLY A 97 2.04 19.95 0.87
C GLY A 97 0.72 19.51 1.52
N THR A 98 0.72 18.53 2.42
CA THR A 98 -0.46 18.16 3.21
C THR A 98 -0.60 19.04 4.45
N SER A 99 -1.75 18.93 5.11
CA SER A 99 -2.08 19.47 6.43
C SER A 99 -2.69 18.36 7.30
N ASP A 100 -2.90 18.62 8.59
CA ASP A 100 -3.57 17.67 9.49
C ASP A 100 -5.01 17.34 9.05
N ASP A 101 -5.67 18.26 8.32
CA ASP A 101 -7.01 18.06 7.77
C ASP A 101 -7.02 17.28 6.44
N SER A 102 -5.85 17.05 5.83
CA SER A 102 -5.77 16.34 4.55
C SER A 102 -6.10 14.85 4.72
N VAL A 103 -6.61 14.25 3.65
CA VAL A 103 -6.91 12.82 3.59
C VAL A 103 -6.02 12.11 2.57
N VAL A 104 -5.32 11.08 3.03
CA VAL A 104 -4.44 10.21 2.23
C VAL A 104 -5.08 8.83 2.09
N ALA A 105 -5.17 8.31 0.87
CA ALA A 105 -5.54 6.92 0.59
C ALA A 105 -4.38 6.17 -0.07
N VAL A 106 -3.97 5.07 0.55
CA VAL A 106 -2.99 4.13 0.01
C VAL A 106 -3.75 2.90 -0.45
N VAL A 107 -3.80 2.64 -1.76
CA VAL A 107 -4.67 1.63 -2.37
C VAL A 107 -3.84 0.50 -2.96
N SER A 108 -3.91 -0.71 -2.40
CA SER A 108 -3.13 -1.86 -2.86
C SER A 108 -1.60 -1.60 -2.87
N THR A 109 -1.09 -0.80 -1.93
CA THR A 109 0.34 -0.41 -1.90
C THR A 109 0.89 -0.40 -0.47
N PRO A 110 0.94 -1.56 0.20
CA PRO A 110 1.11 -1.60 1.65
C PRO A 110 2.53 -1.21 2.08
N SER A 111 3.55 -1.42 1.23
CA SER A 111 4.92 -0.95 1.50
C SER A 111 4.98 0.57 1.73
N VAL A 112 4.24 1.34 0.91
CA VAL A 112 4.18 2.81 1.04
C VAL A 112 3.42 3.22 2.29
N PHE A 113 2.34 2.51 2.64
CA PHE A 113 1.61 2.76 3.88
C PHE A 113 2.50 2.54 5.11
N VAL A 114 3.23 1.42 5.15
CA VAL A 114 4.15 1.12 6.25
C VAL A 114 5.24 2.20 6.35
N ALA A 115 5.82 2.63 5.23
CA ALA A 115 6.80 3.72 5.21
C ALA A 115 6.20 5.05 5.70
N LEU A 116 5.00 5.41 5.27
CA LEU A 116 4.29 6.62 5.71
C LEU A 116 4.06 6.60 7.23
N ARG A 117 3.67 5.45 7.78
CA ARG A 117 3.45 5.27 9.22
C ARG A 117 4.76 5.36 10.01
N LYS A 118 5.85 4.77 9.50
CA LYS A 118 7.20 4.94 10.10
C LYS A 118 7.61 6.41 10.17
N ILE A 119 7.45 7.14 9.06
CA ILE A 119 7.83 8.54 8.95
C ILE A 119 7.03 9.38 9.96
N THR A 120 5.71 9.22 10.00
CA THR A 120 4.82 10.04 10.84
C THR A 120 4.87 9.70 12.34
N ALA A 121 5.31 8.48 12.69
CA ALA A 121 5.52 8.04 14.07
C ALA A 121 6.94 8.30 14.62
N ALA A 122 7.89 8.72 13.77
CA ALA A 122 9.26 8.97 14.20
C ALA A 122 9.31 10.10 15.25
N THR A 123 10.12 9.94 16.30
CA THR A 123 10.21 10.88 17.43
C THR A 123 10.59 12.31 17.04
N GLY A 124 11.32 12.48 15.93
CA GLY A 124 11.70 13.78 15.39
C GLY A 124 10.77 14.34 14.32
N TYR A 125 9.65 13.67 14.01
CA TYR A 125 8.73 14.12 12.97
C TYR A 125 7.91 15.32 13.44
N THR A 126 8.02 16.43 12.72
CA THR A 126 7.32 17.71 13.00
C THR A 126 6.36 18.13 11.89
N GLY A 127 6.18 17.27 10.88
CA GLY A 127 5.25 17.52 9.77
C GLY A 127 3.79 17.25 10.14
N PRO A 128 2.87 17.52 9.20
CA PRO A 128 1.45 17.24 9.37
C PRO A 128 1.17 15.74 9.50
N LYS A 129 0.10 15.39 10.23
CA LYS A 129 -0.37 14.01 10.39
C LYS A 129 -1.75 13.86 9.74
N PRO A 130 -1.80 13.78 8.39
CA PRO A 130 -3.07 13.68 7.68
C PRO A 130 -3.79 12.38 8.00
N LYS A 131 -5.12 12.38 7.86
CA LYS A 131 -5.93 11.18 8.02
C LYS A 131 -5.59 10.18 6.91
N THR A 132 -5.03 9.04 7.28
CA THR A 132 -4.55 8.04 6.33
C THR A 132 -5.44 6.79 6.36
N TYR A 133 -5.67 6.20 5.19
CA TYR A 133 -6.35 4.91 5.04
C TYR A 133 -5.53 3.97 4.16
N LEU A 134 -5.49 2.69 4.55
CA LEU A 134 -4.96 1.60 3.74
C LEU A 134 -6.13 0.81 3.17
N LEU A 135 -6.35 0.89 1.86
CA LEU A 135 -7.35 0.10 1.15
C LEU A 135 -6.66 -1.16 0.62
N GLU A 136 -6.88 -2.28 1.30
CA GLU A 136 -6.19 -3.54 1.01
C GLU A 136 -7.11 -4.76 1.01
N HIS A 137 -6.77 -5.75 0.18
CA HIS A 137 -7.48 -7.03 0.14
C HIS A 137 -7.03 -7.95 1.29
N ASP A 138 -5.76 -7.86 1.65
CA ASP A 138 -5.12 -8.78 2.59
C ASP A 138 -5.42 -8.41 4.06
N TYR A 139 -6.22 -9.25 4.72
CA TYR A 139 -6.61 -9.08 6.13
C TYR A 139 -5.45 -9.12 7.12
N ARG A 140 -4.23 -9.55 6.72
CA ARG A 140 -3.06 -9.45 7.60
C ARG A 140 -2.77 -7.99 7.96
N PHE A 141 -3.10 -7.05 7.09
CA PHE A 141 -2.98 -5.61 7.36
C PHE A 141 -4.07 -5.06 8.29
N ALA A 142 -5.10 -5.85 8.66
CA ALA A 142 -6.14 -5.43 9.61
C ALA A 142 -5.64 -5.24 11.05
N VAL A 143 -4.35 -5.48 11.31
CA VAL A 143 -3.67 -5.03 12.54
C VAL A 143 -3.63 -3.51 12.65
N PHE A 144 -3.79 -2.78 11.54
CA PHE A 144 -3.79 -1.32 11.49
C PHE A 144 -5.20 -0.74 11.60
N PRO A 145 -5.48 0.23 12.49
CA PRO A 145 -6.78 0.89 12.55
C PRO A 145 -7.13 1.69 11.28
N GLU A 146 -6.13 2.04 10.48
CA GLU A 146 -6.26 2.70 9.17
C GLU A 146 -6.74 1.74 8.06
N PHE A 147 -6.79 0.43 8.33
CA PHE A 147 -7.17 -0.60 7.36
C PHE A 147 -8.64 -0.50 6.96
N VAL A 148 -8.88 -0.58 5.65
CA VAL A 148 -10.19 -0.70 5.02
C VAL A 148 -10.10 -1.87 4.05
N PHE A 149 -10.88 -2.94 4.28
CA PHE A 149 -10.93 -4.04 3.33
C PHE A 149 -11.42 -3.53 1.97
N TYR A 150 -10.65 -3.83 0.94
CA TYR A 150 -10.90 -3.38 -0.42
C TYR A 150 -10.69 -4.51 -1.42
N ASP A 151 -11.69 -4.70 -2.28
CA ASP A 151 -11.65 -5.65 -3.38
C ASP A 151 -11.93 -4.88 -4.67
N PHE A 152 -10.97 -4.89 -5.59
CA PHE A 152 -11.08 -4.20 -6.87
C PHE A 152 -12.24 -4.72 -7.71
N ALA A 153 -12.65 -5.99 -7.53
CA ALA A 153 -13.83 -6.54 -8.21
C ALA A 153 -15.12 -5.83 -7.79
N SER A 154 -15.13 -5.20 -6.60
CA SER A 154 -16.22 -4.41 -6.03
C SER A 154 -15.75 -2.97 -5.70
N PRO A 155 -15.35 -2.16 -6.70
CA PRO A 155 -14.57 -0.93 -6.50
C PRO A 155 -15.26 0.15 -5.65
N PHE A 156 -16.59 0.10 -5.53
CA PHE A 156 -17.39 1.05 -4.76
C PHE A 156 -17.89 0.51 -3.42
N LYS A 157 -17.52 -0.72 -3.04
CA LYS A 157 -17.82 -1.29 -1.72
C LYS A 157 -16.86 -0.72 -0.67
N LEU A 158 -16.91 0.60 -0.50
CA LEU A 158 -16.06 1.38 0.37
C LEU A 158 -16.89 2.21 1.35
N PRO A 159 -16.32 2.60 2.51
CA PRO A 159 -17.01 3.46 3.45
C PRO A 159 -17.44 4.78 2.81
N ALA A 160 -18.72 5.14 2.96
CA ALA A 160 -19.32 6.29 2.27
C ALA A 160 -18.62 7.63 2.55
N TYR A 161 -17.98 7.77 3.71
CA TYR A 161 -17.25 8.99 4.09
C TYR A 161 -15.99 9.23 3.26
N LEU A 162 -15.49 8.23 2.51
CA LEU A 162 -14.32 8.39 1.63
C LEU A 162 -14.69 8.97 0.25
N LYS A 163 -15.98 8.98 -0.10
CA LYS A 163 -16.43 9.43 -1.41
C LYS A 163 -16.15 10.93 -1.57
N GLY A 164 -15.31 11.28 -2.54
CA GLY A 164 -14.95 12.67 -2.81
C GLY A 164 -14.22 13.36 -1.66
N ALA A 165 -13.52 12.61 -0.80
CA ALA A 165 -12.88 13.13 0.39
C ALA A 165 -11.34 13.10 0.33
N VAL A 166 -10.74 12.42 -0.66
CA VAL A 166 -9.30 12.13 -0.67
C VAL A 166 -8.51 13.19 -1.44
N ASP A 167 -7.48 13.75 -0.80
CA ASP A 167 -6.59 14.79 -1.34
C ASP A 167 -5.29 14.24 -1.92
N ARG A 168 -4.84 13.09 -1.42
CA ARG A 168 -3.60 12.41 -1.80
C ARG A 168 -3.88 10.93 -1.98
N MET A 169 -3.49 10.37 -3.11
CA MET A 169 -3.69 8.93 -3.34
C MET A 169 -2.53 8.30 -4.08
N ILE A 170 -2.22 7.07 -3.69
CA ILE A 170 -1.36 6.17 -4.45
C ILE A 170 -2.10 4.86 -4.72
N CYS A 171 -1.85 4.27 -5.89
CA CYS A 171 -2.33 2.93 -6.21
C CYS A 171 -1.27 2.12 -6.95
N ASP A 172 -1.15 0.85 -6.59
CA ASP A 172 -0.43 -0.19 -7.33
C ASP A 172 -1.38 -1.35 -7.64
N PRO A 173 -1.99 -1.38 -8.83
CA PRO A 173 -2.97 -2.41 -9.18
C PRO A 173 -2.34 -3.81 -9.18
N PRO A 174 -2.93 -4.80 -8.48
CA PRO A 174 -2.31 -6.13 -8.30
C PRO A 174 -2.11 -6.87 -9.63
N PHE A 175 -2.96 -6.64 -10.63
CA PHE A 175 -2.89 -7.35 -11.90
C PHE A 175 -2.65 -6.40 -13.08
N LEU A 176 -1.75 -6.81 -13.99
CA LEU A 176 -1.48 -6.14 -15.26
C LEU A 176 -2.56 -6.46 -16.31
N SER A 177 -3.81 -6.11 -16.02
CA SER A 177 -4.98 -6.37 -16.88
C SER A 177 -5.86 -5.13 -17.07
N ASP A 178 -6.59 -5.08 -18.18
CA ASP A 178 -7.50 -3.97 -18.48
C ASP A 178 -8.62 -3.82 -17.45
N ASP A 179 -9.18 -4.95 -16.99
CA ASP A 179 -10.24 -4.98 -15.99
C ASP A 179 -9.76 -4.44 -14.63
N CYS A 180 -8.60 -4.90 -14.15
CA CYS A 180 -8.02 -4.45 -12.89
C CYS A 180 -7.72 -2.94 -12.93
N GLN A 181 -7.04 -2.48 -13.99
CA GLN A 181 -6.73 -1.06 -14.16
C GLN A 181 -7.98 -0.20 -14.27
N THR A 182 -9.00 -0.66 -14.98
CA THR A 182 -10.29 0.05 -15.13
C THR A 182 -10.99 0.22 -13.80
N LYS A 183 -11.10 -0.87 -13.02
CA LYS A 183 -11.73 -0.86 -11.69
C LYS A 183 -10.96 0.01 -10.70
N MET A 184 -9.63 -0.04 -10.71
CA MET A 184 -8.78 0.83 -9.89
C MET A 184 -8.95 2.31 -10.25
N ALA A 185 -8.99 2.65 -11.54
CA ALA A 185 -9.27 4.00 -11.99
C ALA A 185 -10.67 4.48 -11.56
N MET A 186 -11.67 3.60 -11.55
CA MET A 186 -13.01 3.90 -11.02
C MET A 186 -12.95 4.21 -9.51
N THR A 187 -12.25 3.39 -8.73
CA THR A 187 -12.04 3.62 -7.30
C THR A 187 -11.39 4.98 -7.03
N LEU A 188 -10.27 5.29 -7.70
CA LEU A 188 -9.57 6.55 -7.46
C LEU A 188 -10.42 7.77 -7.82
N ARG A 189 -11.18 7.73 -8.91
CA ARG A 189 -12.12 8.81 -9.26
C ARG A 189 -13.25 8.97 -8.24
N TRP A 190 -13.70 7.87 -7.63
CA TRP A 190 -14.72 7.90 -6.60
C TRP A 190 -14.20 8.48 -5.27
N LEU A 191 -12.93 8.22 -4.94
CA LEU A 191 -12.23 8.76 -3.77
C LEU A 191 -11.87 10.25 -3.94
N ALA A 192 -11.43 10.63 -5.14
CA ALA A 192 -10.89 11.94 -5.45
C ALA A 192 -11.80 13.09 -5.02
N HIS A 193 -11.28 13.99 -4.18
CA HIS A 193 -11.98 15.23 -3.87
C HIS A 193 -12.22 16.03 -5.15
N THR A 194 -13.49 16.36 -5.42
CA THR A 194 -13.89 17.20 -6.55
C THR A 194 -14.28 18.57 -6.03
N PRO A 195 -13.60 19.65 -6.47
CA PRO A 195 -14.01 21.01 -6.14
C PRO A 195 -15.46 21.23 -6.59
N THR A 196 -16.36 21.56 -5.66
CA THR A 196 -17.75 21.86 -6.01
C THR A 196 -17.88 23.34 -6.37
N PRO A 197 -18.74 23.74 -7.33
CA PRO A 197 -18.96 25.15 -7.66
C PRO A 197 -19.49 26.01 -6.50
N LYS A 198 -19.91 25.39 -5.39
CA LYS A 198 -20.51 26.05 -4.22
C LYS A 198 -19.50 26.34 -3.11
N THR A 199 -18.28 25.83 -3.20
CA THR A 199 -17.21 26.12 -2.24
C THR A 199 -16.37 27.28 -2.77
N THR A 200 -16.43 28.43 -2.10
CA THR A 200 -15.60 29.62 -2.37
C THR A 200 -14.10 29.42 -2.07
N THR A 201 -13.71 28.21 -1.68
CA THR A 201 -12.33 27.80 -1.44
C THR A 201 -11.75 27.15 -2.69
N THR A 202 -10.65 27.73 -3.17
CA THR A 202 -9.79 27.22 -4.25
C THR A 202 -9.05 25.96 -3.80
N THR A 203 -9.76 24.87 -3.50
CA THR A 203 -9.11 23.61 -3.12
C THR A 203 -8.36 23.06 -4.34
N PRO A 204 -7.04 22.80 -4.24
CA PRO A 204 -6.29 22.25 -5.36
C PRO A 204 -6.83 20.85 -5.74
N PRO A 205 -6.64 20.42 -6.99
CA PRO A 205 -6.99 19.05 -7.37
C PRO A 205 -6.18 18.04 -6.54
N PRO A 206 -6.71 16.83 -6.33
CA PRO A 206 -6.01 15.80 -5.57
C PRO A 206 -4.71 15.41 -6.28
N ARG A 207 -3.66 15.10 -5.52
CA ARG A 207 -2.43 14.53 -6.09
C ARG A 207 -2.57 13.02 -6.17
N VAL A 208 -2.21 12.47 -7.33
CA VAL A 208 -2.41 11.07 -7.67
C VAL A 208 -1.10 10.47 -8.13
N LEU A 209 -0.73 9.33 -7.55
CA LEU A 209 0.38 8.46 -7.94
C LEU A 209 -0.18 7.11 -8.38
N ILE A 210 0.27 6.58 -9.51
CA ILE A 210 0.01 5.21 -9.93
C ILE A 210 1.37 4.56 -10.17
N CYS A 211 1.57 3.38 -9.63
CA CYS A 211 2.70 2.54 -9.98
C CYS A 211 2.16 1.25 -10.59
N THR A 212 2.75 0.78 -11.67
CA THR A 212 2.37 -0.48 -12.34
C THR A 212 3.44 -0.83 -13.37
N GLY A 213 3.38 -2.04 -13.92
CA GLY A 213 4.26 -2.46 -15.02
C GLY A 213 4.22 -1.51 -16.22
N GLU A 214 5.39 -1.22 -16.80
CA GLU A 214 5.60 -0.29 -17.92
C GLU A 214 4.64 -0.54 -19.09
N ARG A 215 4.37 -1.82 -19.37
CA ARG A 215 3.51 -2.27 -20.48
C ARG A 215 2.07 -1.76 -20.36
N MET A 216 1.64 -1.31 -19.18
CA MET A 216 0.32 -0.71 -18.96
C MET A 216 0.28 0.78 -19.32
N SER A 217 1.39 1.39 -19.73
CA SER A 217 1.51 2.84 -19.96
C SER A 217 0.40 3.45 -20.80
N ALA A 218 0.11 2.88 -21.98
CA ALA A 218 -0.95 3.39 -22.86
C ALA A 218 -2.33 3.34 -22.19
N LEU A 219 -2.59 2.27 -21.44
CA LEU A 219 -3.85 2.08 -20.72
C LEU A 219 -3.96 3.04 -19.54
N VAL A 220 -2.89 3.20 -18.75
CA VAL A 220 -2.85 4.11 -17.60
C VAL A 220 -3.08 5.55 -18.06
N ASN A 221 -2.36 6.02 -19.08
CA ASN A 221 -2.53 7.38 -19.60
C ASN A 221 -3.95 7.62 -20.12
N ARG A 222 -4.63 6.60 -20.66
CA ARG A 222 -6.04 6.70 -21.08
C ARG A 222 -7.01 6.71 -19.90
N LEU A 223 -6.89 5.76 -18.97
CA LEU A 223 -7.84 5.58 -17.88
C LEU A 223 -7.71 6.67 -16.82
N TYR A 224 -6.50 7.10 -16.49
CA TYR A 224 -6.28 8.09 -15.44
C TYR A 224 -6.17 9.53 -15.99
N ALA A 225 -6.36 9.73 -17.30
CA ALA A 225 -6.40 11.06 -17.94
C ALA A 225 -7.35 12.06 -17.24
N PRO A 226 -8.56 11.68 -16.79
CA PRO A 226 -9.45 12.60 -16.07
C PRO A 226 -8.90 13.10 -14.74
N LEU A 227 -7.91 12.41 -14.16
CA LEU A 227 -7.18 12.82 -12.95
C LEU A 227 -5.88 13.56 -13.28
N GLY A 228 -5.58 13.79 -14.56
CA GLY A 228 -4.37 14.47 -15.04
C GLY A 228 -3.10 13.63 -14.95
N VAL A 229 -3.21 12.32 -14.71
CA VAL A 229 -2.06 11.43 -14.54
C VAL A 229 -1.32 11.24 -15.87
N ARG A 230 0.01 11.35 -15.81
CA ARG A 230 0.93 11.15 -16.94
C ARG A 230 2.12 10.29 -16.52
N THR A 231 2.74 9.61 -17.48
CA THR A 231 3.99 8.86 -17.22
C THR A 231 5.10 9.78 -16.72
N THR A 232 5.79 9.37 -15.65
CA THR A 232 6.92 10.11 -15.08
C THR A 232 8.26 9.47 -15.45
N THR A 233 9.36 10.16 -15.17
CA THR A 233 10.73 9.66 -15.30
C THR A 233 11.15 8.72 -14.16
N TYR A 234 10.31 8.50 -13.14
CA TYR A 234 10.65 7.64 -12.01
C TYR A 234 10.24 6.19 -12.23
N GLU A 235 11.15 5.28 -11.90
CA GLU A 235 10.99 3.83 -12.04
C GLU A 235 11.09 3.20 -10.64
N PRO A 236 9.96 2.70 -10.09
CA PRO A 236 9.95 2.13 -8.74
C PRO A 236 10.66 0.78 -8.72
N VAL A 237 11.36 0.51 -7.61
CA VAL A 237 12.16 -0.71 -7.40
C VAL A 237 11.51 -1.59 -6.35
N HIS A 238 11.49 -2.90 -6.59
CA HIS A 238 10.92 -3.91 -5.70
C HIS A 238 12.00 -4.77 -5.05
N SER A 239 11.67 -5.33 -3.90
CA SER A 239 12.49 -6.26 -3.13
C SER A 239 12.40 -7.68 -3.71
N GLY A 240 12.98 -7.90 -4.90
CA GLY A 240 13.09 -9.24 -5.50
C GLY A 240 12.40 -9.42 -6.85
N LEU A 241 11.64 -8.43 -7.31
CA LEU A 241 11.06 -8.42 -8.66
C LEU A 241 11.94 -7.59 -9.62
N LYS A 242 12.26 -8.16 -10.79
CA LYS A 242 13.08 -7.51 -11.84
C LYS A 242 12.27 -6.98 -13.03
N ASN A 243 10.95 -6.84 -12.87
CA ASN A 243 10.09 -6.35 -13.94
C ASN A 243 10.24 -4.83 -14.10
N GLU A 244 10.06 -4.35 -15.33
CA GLU A 244 10.02 -2.93 -15.62
C GLU A 244 8.71 -2.33 -15.12
N PHE A 245 8.80 -1.46 -14.11
CA PHE A 245 7.68 -0.69 -13.60
C PHE A 245 7.87 0.78 -13.91
N CYS A 246 6.76 1.51 -13.97
CA CYS A 246 6.73 2.95 -14.14
C CYS A 246 5.89 3.60 -13.04
N CYS A 247 6.30 4.78 -12.61
CA CYS A 247 5.47 5.68 -11.84
C CYS A 247 4.76 6.67 -12.77
N TYR A 248 3.49 6.91 -12.53
CA TYR A 248 2.65 7.87 -13.23
C TYR A 248 2.09 8.85 -12.19
N ALA A 249 2.09 10.14 -12.49
CA ALA A 249 1.66 11.16 -11.56
C ALA A 249 0.98 12.32 -12.27
N ASN A 250 0.09 13.02 -11.57
CA ASN A 250 -0.48 14.28 -12.06
C ASN A 250 0.28 15.53 -11.58
N PHE A 251 1.52 15.35 -11.10
CA PHE A 251 2.41 16.42 -10.67
C PHE A 251 3.87 16.02 -10.89
N GLU A 252 4.75 17.01 -10.94
CA GLU A 252 6.20 16.86 -10.93
C GLU A 252 6.78 17.19 -9.56
N CYS A 253 7.95 16.66 -9.22
CA CYS A 253 8.64 16.93 -7.96
C CYS A 253 10.16 16.85 -8.14
N ALA A 254 10.95 16.99 -7.08
CA ALA A 254 12.41 16.86 -7.19
C ALA A 254 12.88 15.51 -7.76
N ALA A 255 12.13 14.43 -7.51
CA ALA A 255 12.48 13.08 -7.94
C ALA A 255 12.09 12.74 -9.38
N TRP A 256 11.13 13.46 -9.99
CA TRP A 256 10.66 13.12 -11.34
C TRP A 256 10.12 14.30 -12.15
N ARG A 257 10.12 14.10 -13.46
CA ARG A 257 9.42 14.92 -14.46
C ARG A 257 8.46 14.06 -15.26
N TRP A 258 7.53 14.66 -15.99
CA TRP A 258 6.76 13.92 -16.97
C TRP A 258 7.65 13.51 -18.15
N LYS A 259 7.51 12.26 -18.60
CA LYS A 259 8.13 11.83 -19.86
C LYS A 259 7.47 12.60 -21.01
N ALA A 260 8.26 13.07 -21.98
CA ALA A 260 7.71 13.68 -23.18
C ALA A 260 6.79 12.67 -23.88
N GLU A 261 5.62 13.13 -24.33
CA GLU A 261 4.78 12.26 -25.14
C GLU A 261 5.54 11.92 -26.43
N PRO A 262 5.58 10.63 -26.85
CA PRO A 262 6.16 10.29 -28.14
C PRO A 262 5.40 11.09 -29.19
N SER A 263 6.09 11.97 -29.91
CA SER A 263 5.53 12.79 -30.97
C SER A 263 4.79 11.89 -31.94
N GLY A 264 3.46 11.87 -31.85
CA GLY A 264 2.64 11.09 -32.74
C GLY A 264 2.91 11.53 -34.16
N GLU A 265 3.35 10.59 -35.00
CA GLU A 265 3.36 10.78 -36.44
C GLU A 265 1.97 11.28 -36.85
N ILE A 266 1.96 12.49 -37.43
CA ILE A 266 0.80 13.05 -38.11
C ILE A 266 0.49 12.08 -39.23
N ARG A 267 -0.57 11.27 -39.06
CA ARG A 267 -1.20 10.59 -40.20
C ARG A 267 -1.81 11.66 -41.08
N ALA A 268 -1.09 12.00 -42.16
CA ALA A 268 -1.60 12.76 -43.29
C ALA A 268 -2.72 12.01 -44.00
#